data_AF-A0A519IH60-F1
#
_entry.id   AF-A0A519IH60-F1
#
_cell.length_a   1.000
_cell.length_b   1.000
_cell.length_c   1.000
_cell.angle_alpha   90.00
_cell.angle_beta   90.00
_cell.angle_gamma   90.00
#
_symmetry.space_group_name_H-M   'P 1'
#
loop_
_entity.id
_entity.type
_entity.pdbx_description
1 polymer ?
#
loop_
_entity_poly.entity_id
_entity_poly.type
_entity_poly.pdbx_seq_one_letter_code
_entity_poly.pdbx_strand_id
1 'polypeptide(L)'
;MPTPSPRPCPSCNKAMQVHALPAQYGGTVEIDFCFGCHGLWFDHQENIKLAPAAVATVFKEIHRHRDATHQPLAATLRCAECGERLVQGFDLVRSGRFITHRCEQRHGRFSSFASFMIEKGFVRQLTKPEIADIAAKVGCIHCSSCGAPVDLRKEDACSHCRSPLSLLDPQAVEKALQQYAHAPASAPAAWTTPNQVADAIVAMARESSRLERESPRAAFGRAGTGVLYVDLISVSLGLLSSLWDD
;
A
#
# COMPACT_ATOMS: atom_id res chain seq x y z
N MET A 1 23.13 5.98 -23.43
CA MET A 1 22.79 6.67 -22.18
C MET A 1 23.65 6.05 -21.09
N PRO A 2 24.33 6.83 -20.24
CA PRO A 2 25.13 6.24 -19.16
C PRO A 2 24.20 5.46 -18.24
N THR A 3 24.50 4.19 -18.01
CA THR A 3 23.79 3.35 -17.04
C THR A 3 23.96 4.00 -15.67
N PRO A 4 22.87 4.37 -14.96
CA PRO A 4 22.99 4.97 -13.64
C PRO A 4 23.75 4.00 -12.74
N SER A 5 24.75 4.51 -12.03
CA SER A 5 25.49 3.75 -11.03
C SER A 5 24.52 3.23 -9.97
N PRO A 6 24.62 1.95 -9.57
CA PRO A 6 23.66 1.34 -8.68
C PRO A 6 23.66 2.07 -7.32
N ARG A 7 22.48 2.50 -6.89
CA ARG A 7 22.32 3.26 -5.64
C ARG A 7 22.69 2.40 -4.42
N PRO A 8 23.33 2.99 -3.39
CA PRO A 8 23.62 2.29 -2.15
C PRO A 8 22.36 2.08 -1.32
N CYS A 9 22.20 0.89 -0.74
CA CYS A 9 21.09 0.59 0.16
C CYS A 9 21.12 1.49 1.40
N PRO A 10 20.01 2.16 1.76
CA PRO A 10 19.89 2.97 2.97
C PRO A 10 20.27 2.28 4.29
N SER A 11 20.22 0.95 4.32
CA SER A 11 20.53 0.13 5.50
C SER A 11 21.97 -0.38 5.50
N CYS A 12 22.36 -1.16 4.48
CA CYS A 12 23.64 -1.88 4.47
C CYS A 12 24.70 -1.28 3.54
N ASN A 13 24.38 -0.19 2.83
CA ASN A 13 25.26 0.51 1.88
C ASN A 13 25.73 -0.34 0.67
N LYS A 14 25.21 -1.57 0.51
CA LYS A 14 25.47 -2.40 -0.68
C LYS A 14 24.67 -1.87 -1.88
N ALA A 15 25.19 -2.09 -3.08
CA ALA A 15 24.51 -1.76 -4.33
C ALA A 15 23.12 -2.41 -4.40
N MET A 16 22.10 -1.62 -4.73
CA MET A 16 20.74 -2.09 -4.98
C MET A 16 20.54 -2.48 -6.44
N GLN A 17 19.62 -3.41 -6.67
CA GLN A 17 19.23 -3.84 -8.01
C GLN A 17 18.05 -3.00 -8.50
N VAL A 18 18.23 -2.31 -9.63
CA VAL A 18 17.17 -1.51 -10.25
C VAL A 18 16.24 -2.42 -11.04
N HIS A 19 14.93 -2.28 -10.81
CA HIS A 19 13.89 -2.92 -11.60
C HIS A 19 13.00 -1.85 -12.25
N ALA A 20 13.02 -1.79 -13.58
CA ALA A 20 12.08 -0.96 -14.33
C ALA A 20 10.73 -1.68 -14.44
N LEU A 21 9.69 -1.07 -13.88
CA LEU A 21 8.35 -1.63 -13.77
C LEU A 21 7.32 -0.70 -14.45
N PRO A 22 6.17 -1.21 -14.89
CA PRO A 22 5.17 -0.38 -15.56
C PRO A 22 4.54 0.65 -14.59
N ALA A 23 4.40 1.90 -15.07
CA ALA A 23 3.70 2.96 -14.36
C ALA A 23 2.20 3.03 -14.74
N GLN A 24 1.35 3.50 -13.81
CA GLN A 24 -0.11 3.52 -13.93
C GLN A 24 -0.63 4.37 -15.11
N TYR A 25 0.09 5.45 -15.46
CA TYR A 25 -0.30 6.38 -16.53
C TYR A 25 0.60 6.26 -17.77
N GLY A 26 1.21 5.09 -17.97
CA GLY A 26 2.18 4.85 -19.03
C GLY A 26 3.61 5.19 -18.61
N GLY A 27 4.59 4.61 -19.31
CA GLY A 27 6.00 4.70 -18.98
C GLY A 27 6.45 3.65 -17.95
N THR A 28 7.68 3.84 -17.46
CA THR A 28 8.29 2.96 -16.45
C THR A 28 8.61 3.74 -15.19
N VAL A 29 8.52 3.06 -14.05
CA VAL A 29 9.01 3.49 -12.75
C VAL A 29 10.17 2.58 -12.37
N GLU A 30 11.26 3.15 -11.89
CA GLU A 30 12.41 2.37 -11.43
C GLU A 30 12.24 2.11 -9.94
N ILE A 31 12.52 0.89 -9.49
CA ILE A 31 12.50 0.56 -8.07
C ILE A 31 13.79 -0.14 -7.73
N ASP A 32 14.44 0.32 -6.68
CA ASP A 32 15.68 -0.24 -6.19
C ASP A 32 15.41 -1.29 -5.12
N PHE A 33 15.90 -2.52 -5.36
CA PHE A 33 15.76 -3.67 -4.48
C PHE A 33 17.06 -3.97 -3.74
N CYS A 34 16.96 -4.15 -2.43
CA CYS A 34 18.00 -4.76 -1.62
C CYS A 34 17.52 -6.08 -1.04
N PHE A 35 17.85 -7.19 -1.71
CA PHE A 35 17.49 -8.53 -1.24
C PHE A 35 18.23 -8.97 0.03
N GLY A 36 19.35 -8.33 0.41
CA GLY A 36 20.02 -8.62 1.68
C GLY A 36 19.26 -8.08 2.89
N CYS A 37 18.75 -6.84 2.78
CA CYS A 37 18.00 -6.17 3.84
C CYS A 37 16.48 -6.31 3.69
N HIS A 38 16.02 -7.03 2.67
CA HIS A 38 14.62 -7.06 2.24
C HIS A 38 14.01 -5.64 2.15
N GLY A 39 14.75 -4.73 1.53
CA GLY A 39 14.42 -3.31 1.45
C GLY A 39 14.11 -2.87 0.02
N LEU A 40 13.19 -1.91 -0.10
CA LEU A 40 12.87 -1.20 -1.32
C LEU A 40 13.16 0.28 -1.11
N TRP A 41 13.79 0.90 -2.09
CA TRP A 41 13.85 2.34 -2.20
C TRP A 41 12.93 2.81 -3.35
N PHE A 42 12.15 3.84 -3.05
CA PHE A 42 11.29 4.54 -4.00
C PHE A 42 11.72 5.99 -4.02
N ASP A 43 12.03 6.52 -5.19
CA ASP A 43 12.23 7.95 -5.36
C ASP A 43 10.91 8.72 -5.21
N HIS A 44 11.01 10.03 -5.31
CA HIS A 44 9.87 10.92 -5.17
C HIS A 44 8.70 10.50 -6.07
N GLN A 45 7.55 10.22 -5.44
CA GLN A 45 6.27 9.83 -6.07
C GLN A 45 6.26 8.49 -6.82
N GLU A 46 7.34 7.71 -6.83
CA GLU A 46 7.38 6.45 -7.58
C GLU A 46 6.39 5.41 -7.06
N ASN A 47 6.26 5.31 -5.73
CA ASN A 47 5.32 4.37 -5.12
C ASN A 47 3.84 4.60 -5.53
N ILE A 48 3.48 5.86 -5.80
CA ILE A 48 2.11 6.24 -6.20
C ILE A 48 1.89 5.93 -7.69
N LYS A 49 2.96 5.93 -8.49
CA LYS A 49 2.92 5.70 -9.93
C LYS A 49 2.92 4.21 -10.30
N LEU A 50 3.11 3.30 -9.35
CA LEU A 50 3.15 1.85 -9.60
C LEU A 50 1.84 1.33 -10.20
N ALA A 51 1.92 0.76 -11.41
CA ALA A 51 0.77 0.07 -11.99
C ALA A 51 0.44 -1.21 -11.20
N PRO A 52 -0.83 -1.65 -11.21
CA PRO A 52 -1.25 -2.99 -10.79
C PRO A 52 -0.29 -4.14 -11.17
N ALA A 53 0.07 -4.21 -12.46
CA ALA A 53 0.99 -5.25 -12.97
C ALA A 53 2.40 -5.16 -12.39
N ALA A 54 2.86 -3.95 -12.03
CA ALA A 54 4.14 -3.76 -11.37
C ALA A 54 4.12 -4.32 -9.95
N VAL A 55 3.02 -4.15 -9.20
CA VAL A 55 2.87 -4.72 -7.86
C VAL A 55 2.99 -6.24 -7.88
N ALA A 56 2.34 -6.91 -8.85
CA ALA A 56 2.48 -8.35 -9.03
C ALA A 56 3.92 -8.77 -9.36
N THR A 57 4.66 -7.94 -10.10
CA THR A 57 6.07 -8.17 -10.41
C THR A 57 6.95 -8.04 -9.16
N VAL A 58 6.76 -6.98 -8.35
CA VAL A 58 7.45 -6.81 -7.06
C VAL A 58 7.21 -8.03 -6.17
N PHE A 59 5.97 -8.50 -6.08
CA PHE A 59 5.63 -9.69 -5.28
C PHE A 59 6.35 -10.95 -5.77
N LYS A 60 6.43 -11.17 -7.08
CA LYS A 60 7.18 -12.29 -7.67
C LYS A 60 8.67 -12.22 -7.32
N GLU A 61 9.28 -11.04 -7.37
CA GLU A 61 10.68 -10.89 -6.98
C GLU A 61 10.89 -11.17 -5.49
N ILE A 62 10.04 -10.62 -4.61
CA ILE A 62 10.09 -10.92 -3.18
C ILE A 62 9.97 -12.42 -2.92
N HIS A 63 9.04 -13.10 -3.60
CA HIS A 63 8.84 -14.53 -3.44
C HIS A 63 10.02 -15.38 -3.93
N ARG A 64 10.66 -14.99 -5.06
CA ARG A 64 11.87 -15.67 -5.57
C ARG A 64 13.02 -15.63 -4.58
N HIS A 65 13.13 -14.55 -3.82
CA HIS A 65 14.19 -14.31 -2.85
C HIS A 65 13.76 -14.62 -1.40
N ARG A 66 12.64 -15.32 -1.18
CA ARG A 66 12.09 -15.58 0.17
C ARG A 66 13.01 -16.37 1.10
N ASP A 67 13.86 -17.23 0.53
CA ASP A 67 14.77 -18.10 1.28
C ASP A 67 16.14 -17.42 1.51
N ALA A 68 16.32 -16.20 1.02
CA ALA A 68 17.53 -15.42 1.26
C ALA A 68 17.65 -15.02 2.75
N THR A 69 18.89 -14.99 3.26
CA THR A 69 19.13 -14.57 4.64
C THR A 69 18.77 -13.09 4.80
N HIS A 70 17.69 -12.84 5.56
CA HIS A 70 17.27 -11.50 5.92
C HIS A 70 18.23 -10.87 6.94
N GLN A 71 19.00 -9.87 6.52
CA GLN A 71 19.83 -9.08 7.41
C GLN A 71 18.95 -8.04 8.13
N PRO A 72 19.07 -7.89 9.46
CA PRO A 72 18.38 -6.83 10.19
C PRO A 72 18.72 -5.44 9.65
N LEU A 73 17.74 -4.55 9.69
CA LEU A 73 17.94 -3.16 9.28
C LEU A 73 18.91 -2.46 10.24
N ALA A 74 19.73 -1.57 9.70
CA ALA A 74 20.58 -0.70 10.50
C ALA A 74 19.73 0.19 11.42
N ALA A 75 20.26 0.49 12.61
CA ALA A 75 19.59 1.36 13.59
C ALA A 75 19.35 2.79 13.07
N THR A 76 20.14 3.22 12.08
CA THR A 76 19.97 4.49 11.38
C THR A 76 20.08 4.25 9.88
N LEU A 77 18.98 4.51 9.17
CA LEU A 77 18.95 4.47 7.72
C LEU A 77 19.36 5.83 7.15
N ARG A 78 20.06 5.81 6.01
CA ARG A 78 20.54 7.01 5.32
C ARG A 78 19.95 7.12 3.93
N CYS A 79 19.62 8.33 3.49
CA CYS A 79 19.11 8.57 2.16
C CYS A 79 20.13 8.15 1.10
N ALA A 80 19.69 7.43 0.08
CA ALA A 80 20.54 6.98 -1.03
C ALA A 80 21.07 8.15 -1.90
N GLU A 81 20.41 9.31 -1.86
CA GLU A 81 20.80 10.49 -2.64
C GLU A 81 21.65 11.49 -1.84
N CYS A 82 21.16 11.96 -0.68
CA CYS A 82 21.86 12.99 0.10
C CYS A 82 22.65 12.47 1.31
N GLY A 83 22.55 11.18 1.65
CA GLY A 83 23.25 10.59 2.81
C GLY A 83 22.69 10.97 4.20
N GLU A 84 21.71 11.88 4.25
CA GLU A 84 21.05 12.31 5.49
C GLU A 84 20.25 11.20 6.15
N ARG A 85 20.06 11.30 7.47
CA ARG A 85 19.26 10.33 8.23
C ARG A 85 17.82 10.32 7.76
N LEU A 86 17.27 9.14 7.49
CA LEU A 86 15.86 8.98 7.19
C LEU A 86 15.03 9.08 8.49
N VAL A 87 13.89 9.76 8.39
CA VAL A 87 12.92 9.88 9.48
C VAL A 87 11.98 8.69 9.42
N GLN A 88 11.96 7.91 10.49
CA GLN A 88 11.00 6.82 10.67
C GLN A 88 9.61 7.39 10.98
N GLY A 89 8.60 6.93 10.25
CA GLY A 89 7.20 7.24 10.48
C GLY A 89 6.33 5.98 10.37
N PHE A 90 5.03 6.16 10.61
CA PHE A 90 4.03 5.12 10.43
C PHE A 90 2.93 5.62 9.51
N ASP A 91 2.51 4.74 8.61
CA ASP A 91 1.36 4.97 7.72
C ASP A 91 0.25 3.97 8.08
N LEU A 92 -0.99 4.29 7.71
CA LEU A 92 -2.17 3.49 8.01
C LEU A 92 -2.77 2.91 6.72
N VAL A 93 -3.17 1.65 6.79
CA VAL A 93 -3.97 0.94 5.79
C VAL A 93 -5.05 0.12 6.50
N ARG A 94 -5.95 -0.47 5.73
CA ARG A 94 -7.04 -1.33 6.25
C ARG A 94 -6.53 -2.48 7.12
N SER A 95 -5.39 -3.07 6.76
CA SER A 95 -4.75 -4.18 7.50
C SER A 95 -3.96 -3.72 8.73
N GLY A 96 -3.86 -2.40 8.97
CA GLY A 96 -3.19 -1.82 10.13
C GLY A 96 -2.13 -0.79 9.77
N ARG A 97 -1.16 -0.58 10.67
CA ARG A 97 -0.07 0.36 10.46
C ARG A 97 1.20 -0.32 9.96
N PHE A 98 1.96 0.37 9.12
CA PHE A 98 3.27 -0.07 8.67
C PHE A 98 4.31 1.04 8.79
N ILE A 99 5.58 0.65 8.78
CA ILE A 99 6.70 1.56 9.00
C ILE A 99 7.20 2.07 7.66
N THR A 100 7.50 3.36 7.61
CA THR A 100 8.13 4.00 6.46
C THR A 100 9.29 4.86 6.92
N HIS A 101 10.31 5.00 6.08
CA HIS A 101 11.45 5.87 6.36
C HIS A 101 11.60 6.88 5.24
N ARG A 102 11.48 8.17 5.54
CA ARG A 102 11.41 9.24 4.54
C ARG A 102 12.61 10.17 4.64
N CYS A 103 13.08 10.65 3.51
CA CYS A 103 14.03 11.74 3.48
C CYS A 103 13.27 13.07 3.64
N GLU A 104 13.71 13.94 4.56
CA GLU A 104 13.10 15.26 4.76
C GLU A 104 13.26 16.17 3.53
N GLN A 105 14.31 15.95 2.75
CA GLN A 105 14.56 16.61 1.46
C GLN A 105 13.68 16.05 0.32
N ARG A 106 12.80 15.09 0.61
CA ARG A 106 11.84 14.49 -0.33
C ARG A 106 12.44 13.71 -1.51
N HIS A 107 13.72 13.36 -1.45
CA HIS A 107 14.38 12.49 -2.45
C HIS A 107 13.66 11.15 -2.64
N GLY A 108 13.17 10.56 -1.55
CA GLY A 108 12.49 9.27 -1.62
C GLY A 108 12.13 8.71 -0.25
N ARG A 109 11.71 7.44 -0.26
CA ARG A 109 11.41 6.67 0.94
C ARG A 109 11.98 5.26 0.84
N PHE A 110 12.36 4.73 1.99
CA PHE A 110 12.71 3.33 2.18
C PHE A 110 11.55 2.59 2.87
N SER A 111 11.18 1.44 2.31
CA SER A 111 10.21 0.52 2.89
C SER A 111 10.77 -0.90 2.88
N SER A 112 10.53 -1.68 3.94
CA SER A 112 10.81 -3.12 3.90
C SER A 112 9.83 -3.85 2.97
N PHE A 113 10.19 -5.06 2.53
CA PHE A 113 9.29 -5.95 1.78
C PHE A 113 7.99 -6.19 2.55
N ALA A 114 8.07 -6.40 3.87
CA ALA A 114 6.89 -6.56 4.71
C ALA A 114 6.02 -5.30 4.74
N SER A 115 6.62 -4.12 4.87
CA SER A 115 5.90 -2.85 4.84
C SER A 115 5.21 -2.62 3.49
N PHE A 116 5.84 -2.98 2.38
CA PHE A 116 5.21 -2.96 1.06
C PHE A 116 4.04 -3.95 0.95
N MET A 117 4.21 -5.17 1.47
CA MET A 117 3.13 -6.17 1.49
C MET A 117 1.95 -5.75 2.36
N ILE A 118 2.18 -5.10 3.50
CA ILE A 118 1.14 -4.50 4.34
C ILE A 118 0.43 -3.39 3.57
N GLU A 119 1.19 -2.48 2.96
CA GLU A 119 0.66 -1.35 2.20
C GLU A 119 -0.29 -1.80 1.08
N LYS A 120 0.10 -2.84 0.33
CA LYS A 120 -0.71 -3.36 -0.79
C LYS A 120 -1.77 -4.40 -0.34
N GLY A 121 -1.88 -4.67 0.95
CA GLY A 121 -2.92 -5.52 1.52
C GLY A 121 -2.73 -7.02 1.32
N PHE A 122 -1.49 -7.48 1.08
CA PHE A 122 -1.17 -8.91 0.89
C PHE A 122 -1.06 -9.70 2.20
N VAL A 123 -1.06 -9.01 3.34
CA VAL A 123 -0.88 -9.62 4.66
C VAL A 123 -2.01 -9.23 5.58
N ARG A 124 -2.29 -10.13 6.52
CA ARG A 124 -3.16 -9.87 7.66
C ARG A 124 -2.37 -9.95 8.96
N GLN A 125 -2.91 -9.31 10.00
CA GLN A 125 -2.38 -9.46 11.34
C GLN A 125 -2.77 -10.83 11.90
N LEU A 126 -1.85 -11.42 12.66
CA LEU A 126 -2.14 -12.63 13.41
C LEU A 126 -3.03 -12.30 14.60
N THR A 127 -3.98 -13.19 14.87
CA THR A 127 -4.83 -13.12 16.07
C THR A 127 -4.05 -13.64 17.28
N LYS A 128 -4.47 -13.26 18.50
CA LYS A 128 -3.82 -13.74 19.74
C LYS A 128 -3.75 -15.28 19.84
N PRO A 129 -4.80 -16.05 19.50
CA PRO A 129 -4.73 -17.50 19.49
C PRO A 129 -3.69 -18.04 18.51
N GLU A 130 -3.63 -17.48 17.29
CA GLU A 130 -2.62 -17.88 16.30
C GLU A 130 -1.20 -17.58 16.77
N ILE A 131 -0.98 -16.43 17.41
CA ILE A 131 0.32 -16.09 18.00
C ILE A 131 0.69 -17.12 19.08
N ALA A 132 -0.24 -17.51 19.94
CA ALA A 132 0.00 -18.51 20.99
C ALA A 132 0.34 -19.90 20.40
N ASP A 133 -0.39 -20.33 19.37
CA ASP A 133 -0.14 -21.60 18.68
C ASP A 133 1.24 -21.64 18.02
N ILE A 134 1.65 -20.51 17.42
CA ILE A 134 2.99 -20.38 16.83
C ILE A 134 4.03 -20.34 17.95
N ALA A 135 3.82 -19.58 19.02
CA ALA A 135 4.74 -19.46 20.16
C ALA A 135 5.01 -20.80 20.86
N ALA A 136 4.04 -21.72 20.84
CA ALA A 136 4.18 -23.09 21.34
C ALA A 136 5.15 -23.93 20.50
N LYS A 137 5.23 -23.67 19.19
CA LYS A 137 6.10 -24.40 18.24
C LYS A 137 7.44 -23.70 18.00
N VAL A 138 7.43 -22.37 17.98
CA VAL A 138 8.54 -21.49 17.61
C VAL A 138 8.63 -20.39 18.66
N GLY A 139 9.69 -20.41 19.48
CA GLY A 139 9.85 -19.42 20.56
C GLY A 139 10.22 -18.02 20.05
N CYS A 140 11.15 -17.95 19.10
CA CYS A 140 11.67 -16.68 18.58
C CYS A 140 11.62 -16.67 17.05
N ILE A 141 11.17 -15.56 16.48
CA ILE A 141 11.19 -15.31 15.03
C ILE A 141 11.95 -14.02 14.74
N HIS A 142 12.31 -13.78 13.48
CA HIS A 142 12.80 -12.47 13.05
C HIS A 142 11.63 -11.63 12.54
N CYS A 143 11.56 -10.36 12.94
CA CYS A 143 10.55 -9.43 12.48
C CYS A 143 10.66 -9.21 10.96
N SER A 144 9.58 -9.41 10.22
CA SER A 144 9.57 -9.20 8.76
C SER A 144 9.84 -7.75 8.34
N SER A 145 9.60 -6.77 9.23
CA SER A 145 9.72 -5.34 8.93
C SER A 145 11.10 -4.75 9.24
N CYS A 146 11.78 -5.19 10.29
CA CYS A 146 13.11 -4.67 10.68
C CYS A 146 14.20 -5.75 10.83
N GLY A 147 13.84 -7.03 10.78
CA GLY A 147 14.74 -8.18 10.96
C GLY A 147 15.19 -8.43 12.39
N ALA A 148 14.78 -7.62 13.37
CA ALA A 148 15.12 -7.84 14.78
C ALA A 148 14.47 -9.12 15.33
N PRO A 149 15.10 -9.83 16.29
CA PRO A 149 14.49 -10.99 16.93
C PRO A 149 13.25 -10.57 17.73
N VAL A 150 12.22 -11.43 17.72
CA VAL A 150 10.95 -11.26 18.44
C VAL A 150 10.62 -12.55 19.18
N ASP A 151 10.49 -12.47 20.50
CA ASP A 151 10.04 -13.59 21.35
C ASP A 151 8.51 -13.63 21.38
N LEU A 152 7.94 -14.59 20.65
CA LEU A 152 6.48 -14.73 20.48
C LEU A 152 5.76 -15.09 21.79
N ARG A 153 6.50 -15.54 22.81
CA ARG A 153 5.92 -15.88 24.13
C ARG A 153 5.71 -14.65 25.00
N LYS A 154 6.37 -13.54 24.67
CA LYS A 154 6.35 -12.29 25.46
C LYS A 154 5.76 -11.12 24.70
N GLU A 155 5.84 -11.14 23.37
CA GLU A 155 5.55 -10.00 22.51
C GLU A 155 4.42 -10.32 21.51
N ASP A 156 3.41 -9.45 21.41
CA ASP A 156 2.37 -9.48 20.38
C ASP A 156 2.65 -8.53 19.20
N ALA A 157 3.72 -7.74 19.30
CA ALA A 157 4.28 -6.88 18.28
C ALA A 157 5.79 -6.72 18.51
N CYS A 158 6.55 -6.43 17.46
CA CYS A 158 8.01 -6.31 17.58
C CYS A 158 8.40 -5.17 18.53
N SER A 159 9.15 -5.46 19.59
CA SER A 159 9.64 -4.46 20.56
C SER A 159 10.54 -3.36 19.96
N HIS A 160 11.27 -3.67 18.88
CA HIS A 160 12.22 -2.74 18.25
C HIS A 160 11.55 -1.71 17.35
N CYS A 161 10.69 -2.17 16.44
CA CYS A 161 10.11 -1.32 15.40
C CYS A 161 8.61 -1.06 15.63
N ARG A 162 7.99 -1.76 16.59
CA ARG A 162 6.57 -1.70 16.93
C ARG A 162 5.65 -2.18 15.80
N SER A 163 6.17 -2.88 14.78
CA SER A 163 5.36 -3.50 13.72
C SER A 163 4.51 -4.63 14.29
N PRO A 164 3.23 -4.76 13.90
CA PRO A 164 2.43 -5.92 14.25
C PRO A 164 3.04 -7.20 13.64
N LEU A 165 2.73 -8.34 14.25
CA LEU A 165 3.07 -9.65 13.68
C LEU A 165 2.10 -9.96 12.53
N SER A 166 2.63 -10.11 11.33
CA SER A 166 1.83 -10.30 10.11
C SER A 166 2.27 -11.56 9.37
N LEU A 167 1.29 -12.25 8.80
CA LEU A 167 1.47 -13.43 7.97
C LEU A 167 0.95 -13.12 6.56
N LEU A 168 1.63 -13.67 5.55
CA LEU A 168 1.09 -13.73 4.19
C LEU A 168 -0.26 -14.44 4.22
N ASP A 169 -1.29 -13.76 3.73
CA ASP A 169 -2.61 -14.33 3.62
C ASP A 169 -2.78 -14.86 2.19
N PRO A 170 -2.82 -16.19 1.97
CA PRO A 170 -2.95 -16.76 0.64
C PRO A 170 -4.19 -16.26 -0.12
N GLN A 171 -5.31 -16.03 0.58
CA GLN A 171 -6.54 -15.50 -0.02
C GLN A 171 -6.39 -14.03 -0.37
N ALA A 172 -5.72 -13.24 0.47
CA ALA A 172 -5.42 -11.85 0.15
C ALA A 172 -4.44 -11.73 -1.04
N VAL A 173 -3.46 -12.63 -1.13
CA VAL A 173 -2.55 -12.74 -2.28
C VAL A 173 -3.31 -13.08 -3.54
N GLU A 174 -4.16 -14.10 -3.51
CA GLU A 174 -4.97 -14.48 -4.67
C GLU A 174 -5.90 -13.34 -5.09
N LYS A 175 -6.63 -12.75 -4.16
CA LYS A 175 -7.53 -11.62 -4.42
C LYS A 175 -6.79 -10.41 -4.97
N ALA A 176 -5.65 -10.05 -4.40
CA ALA A 176 -4.86 -8.92 -4.88
C ALA A 176 -4.26 -9.22 -6.26
N LEU A 177 -3.77 -10.43 -6.52
CA LEU A 177 -3.30 -10.83 -7.86
C LEU A 177 -4.44 -10.81 -8.89
N GLN A 178 -5.65 -11.26 -8.53
CA GLN A 178 -6.83 -11.17 -9.39
C GLN A 178 -7.23 -9.70 -9.64
N GLN A 179 -7.25 -8.87 -8.59
CA GLN A 179 -7.52 -7.44 -8.71
C GLN A 179 -6.49 -6.73 -9.58
N TYR A 180 -5.22 -7.11 -9.50
CA TYR A 180 -4.17 -6.52 -10.32
C TYR A 180 -4.08 -7.10 -11.74
N ALA A 181 -4.53 -8.34 -11.95
CA ALA A 181 -4.65 -8.97 -13.27
C ALA A 181 -5.89 -8.52 -14.04
N HIS A 182 -6.96 -8.15 -13.33
CA HIS A 182 -8.23 -7.69 -13.90
C HIS A 182 -8.40 -6.16 -13.84
N ALA A 183 -7.50 -5.44 -13.15
CA ALA A 183 -7.39 -4.00 -13.32
C ALA A 183 -7.05 -3.75 -14.80
N PRO A 184 -7.95 -3.12 -15.57
CA PRO A 184 -7.73 -2.95 -17.00
C PRO A 184 -6.39 -2.23 -17.20
N ALA A 185 -5.52 -2.81 -18.03
CA ALA A 185 -4.33 -2.15 -18.58
C ALA A 185 -4.71 -1.01 -19.55
N SER A 186 -5.88 -0.42 -19.36
CA SER A 186 -6.34 0.76 -20.04
C SER A 186 -5.80 1.93 -19.24
N ALA A 187 -4.79 2.61 -19.79
CA ALA A 187 -4.74 4.05 -19.60
C ALA A 187 -6.18 4.55 -19.81
N PRO A 188 -6.81 5.26 -18.85
CA PRO A 188 -8.05 5.92 -19.19
C PRO A 188 -7.72 6.78 -20.40
N ALA A 189 -8.41 6.54 -21.51
CA ALA A 189 -8.40 7.43 -22.64
C ALA A 189 -8.47 8.84 -22.08
N ALA A 190 -7.49 9.66 -22.43
CA ALA A 190 -7.23 10.94 -21.81
C ALA A 190 -8.55 11.66 -21.47
N TRP A 191 -8.79 11.89 -20.17
CA TRP A 191 -9.84 12.80 -19.68
C TRP A 191 -9.39 14.20 -20.07
N THR A 192 -9.52 14.53 -21.36
CA THR A 192 -8.76 15.64 -21.93
C THR A 192 -9.46 16.98 -21.76
N THR A 193 -10.65 17.06 -21.17
CA THR A 193 -11.28 18.35 -20.89
C THR A 193 -12.14 18.37 -19.62
N PRO A 194 -12.02 19.42 -18.78
CA PRO A 194 -12.87 19.65 -17.60
C PRO A 194 -14.39 19.64 -17.89
N ASN A 195 -14.79 19.93 -19.13
CA ASN A 195 -16.19 19.93 -19.56
C ASN A 195 -16.81 18.53 -19.52
N GLN A 196 -16.07 17.47 -19.82
CA GLN A 196 -16.62 16.10 -19.80
C GLN A 196 -16.98 15.65 -18.38
N VAL A 197 -16.21 16.09 -17.39
CA VAL A 197 -16.48 15.85 -15.97
C VAL A 197 -17.69 16.66 -15.53
N ALA A 198 -17.79 17.93 -15.94
CA ALA A 198 -18.94 18.78 -15.65
C ALA A 198 -20.25 18.24 -16.25
N ASP A 199 -20.21 17.79 -17.52
CA ASP A 199 -21.37 17.24 -18.22
C ASP A 199 -21.85 15.93 -17.58
N ALA A 200 -20.94 15.07 -17.13
CA ALA A 200 -21.27 13.85 -16.40
C ALA A 200 -21.93 14.16 -15.05
N ILE A 201 -21.41 15.14 -14.29
CA ILE A 201 -22.01 15.59 -13.02
C ILE A 201 -23.42 16.16 -13.25
N VAL A 202 -23.62 16.96 -14.29
CA VAL A 202 -24.92 17.56 -14.62
C VAL A 202 -25.93 16.49 -15.05
N ALA A 203 -25.51 15.50 -15.84
CA ALA A 203 -26.38 14.39 -16.23
C ALA A 203 -26.84 13.56 -15.03
N MET A 204 -25.93 13.27 -14.09
CA MET A 204 -26.24 12.53 -12.87
C MET A 204 -27.20 13.31 -11.95
N ALA A 205 -27.00 14.62 -11.78
CA ALA A 205 -27.88 15.46 -10.97
C ALA A 205 -29.32 15.51 -11.52
N ARG A 206 -29.47 15.54 -12.85
CA ARG A 206 -30.79 15.54 -13.52
C ARG A 206 -31.54 14.22 -13.31
N GLU A 207 -30.82 13.10 -13.37
CA GLU A 207 -31.38 11.76 -13.14
C GLU A 207 -31.87 11.63 -11.68
N SER A 208 -31.07 12.06 -10.70
CA SER A 208 -31.45 12.08 -9.29
C SER A 208 -32.71 12.93 -9.02
N SER A 209 -32.78 14.13 -9.60
CA SER A 209 -33.97 14.98 -9.47
C SER A 209 -35.22 14.39 -10.16
N ARG A 210 -35.07 13.54 -11.17
CA ARG A 210 -36.19 12.82 -11.78
C ARG A 210 -36.72 11.75 -10.83
N LEU A 211 -35.82 10.96 -10.25
CA LEU A 211 -36.16 9.90 -9.30
C LEU A 211 -36.80 10.45 -8.01
N GLU A 212 -36.33 11.60 -7.52
CA GLU A 212 -36.94 12.28 -6.36
C GLU A 212 -38.37 12.77 -6.63
N ARG A 213 -38.70 13.13 -7.88
CA ARG A 213 -40.06 13.53 -8.27
C ARG A 213 -40.99 12.33 -8.45
N GLU A 214 -40.43 11.15 -8.70
CA GLU A 214 -41.19 9.92 -9.00
C GLU A 214 -41.55 9.10 -7.74
N SER A 215 -41.12 9.51 -6.54
CA SER A 215 -41.40 8.78 -5.28
C SER A 215 -42.30 9.56 -4.29
N PRO A 216 -43.62 9.30 -4.25
CA PRO A 216 -44.51 9.87 -3.24
C PRO A 216 -44.67 8.96 -2.01
N ARG A 217 -44.38 9.55 -0.82
CA ARG A 217 -44.63 9.12 0.57
C ARG A 217 -43.49 8.41 1.32
N ALA A 218 -42.87 9.15 2.23
CA ALA A 218 -43.11 9.01 3.67
C ALA A 218 -42.65 10.27 4.42
N ALA A 219 -43.60 11.09 4.87
CA ALA A 219 -43.38 12.17 5.80
C ALA A 219 -43.50 11.64 7.23
N PHE A 220 -42.50 11.89 8.10
CA PHE A 220 -42.70 12.12 9.55
C PHE A 220 -41.43 12.71 10.18
N GLY A 221 -41.56 13.89 10.80
CA GLY A 221 -40.74 14.29 11.97
C GLY A 221 -39.57 15.27 11.79
N ARG A 222 -39.86 16.57 11.81
CA ARG A 222 -39.00 17.77 12.04
C ARG A 222 -37.96 17.64 13.20
N ALA A 223 -36.88 18.43 13.34
CA ALA A 223 -36.33 19.61 12.66
C ALA A 223 -34.87 19.84 13.17
N GLY A 224 -34.02 20.49 12.35
CA GLY A 224 -32.71 20.98 12.79
C GLY A 224 -31.85 21.54 11.65
N THR A 225 -32.11 22.80 11.31
CA THR A 225 -31.24 23.80 10.65
C THR A 225 -29.89 23.35 10.06
N GLY A 226 -29.79 23.45 8.72
CA GLY A 226 -28.73 24.20 8.02
C GLY A 226 -27.29 23.71 8.15
N VAL A 227 -26.88 22.82 7.24
CA VAL A 227 -25.72 22.90 6.32
C VAL A 227 -25.81 21.63 5.48
N LEU A 228 -26.00 21.74 4.16
CA LEU A 228 -25.91 20.58 3.26
C LEU A 228 -24.44 20.17 3.17
N TYR A 229 -23.98 19.31 4.10
CA TYR A 229 -22.74 18.58 3.90
C TYR A 229 -23.07 17.40 3.00
N VAL A 230 -22.87 17.57 1.69
CA VAL A 230 -22.90 16.44 0.76
C VAL A 230 -21.64 15.66 1.00
N ASP A 231 -21.75 14.63 1.83
CA ASP A 231 -20.70 13.65 2.02
C ASP A 231 -20.56 12.83 0.73
N LEU A 232 -19.47 13.08 0.00
CA LEU A 232 -19.10 12.33 -1.21
C LEU A 232 -18.97 10.82 -0.93
N ILE A 233 -18.75 10.41 0.33
CA ILE A 233 -18.73 9.00 0.72
C ILE A 233 -20.13 8.40 0.70
N SER A 234 -21.14 9.13 1.17
CA SER A 234 -22.55 8.71 1.12
C SER A 234 -23.07 8.57 -0.33
N VAL A 235 -22.63 9.46 -1.24
CA VAL A 235 -22.92 9.34 -2.68
C VAL A 235 -22.25 8.10 -3.30
N SER A 236 -21.02 7.79 -2.88
CA SER A 236 -20.28 6.62 -3.36
C SER A 236 -20.87 5.31 -2.84
N LEU A 237 -21.41 5.31 -1.61
CA LEU A 237 -22.02 4.15 -0.98
C LEU A 237 -23.40 3.83 -1.57
N GLY A 238 -24.19 4.83 -1.97
CA GLY A 238 -25.45 4.60 -2.67
C GLY A 238 -25.29 3.97 -4.06
N LEU A 239 -24.18 4.28 -4.76
CA LEU A 239 -23.83 3.66 -6.04
C LEU A 239 -23.30 2.23 -5.91
N LEU A 240 -22.77 1.86 -4.74
CA LEU A 240 -22.30 0.50 -4.46
C LEU A 240 -23.42 -0.44 -4.00
N SER A 241 -24.50 0.06 -3.40
CA SER A 241 -25.64 -0.78 -3.00
C SER A 241 -26.51 -1.22 -4.19
N SER A 242 -26.54 -0.47 -5.29
CA SER A 242 -27.27 -0.88 -6.51
C SER A 242 -26.49 -1.82 -7.42
N LEU A 243 -25.25 -2.20 -7.05
CA LEU A 243 -24.41 -3.16 -7.76
C LEU A 243 -24.40 -4.55 -7.09
N TRP A 244 -25.21 -4.76 -6.05
CA TRP A 244 -25.29 -6.02 -5.29
C TRP A 244 -26.71 -6.58 -5.10
N ASP A 245 -27.73 -6.00 -5.74
CA ASP A 245 -29.04 -6.65 -5.89
C ASP A 245 -29.27 -6.99 -7.38
N ASP A 246 -28.60 -8.07 -7.81
CA ASP A 246 -29.09 -9.12 -8.72
C ASP A 246 -28.24 -10.40 -8.51
#